data_AF-A0A8S1MKK2-F1
#
_entry.id   AF-A0A8S1MKK2-F1
#
_cell.length_a   1.000
_cell.length_b   1.000
_cell.length_c   1.000
_cell.angle_alpha   90.00
_cell.angle_beta   90.00
_cell.angle_gamma   90.00
#
_symmetry.space_group_name_H-M   'P 1'
#
loop_
_entity.id
_entity.type
_entity.pdbx_description
1 polymer ?
#
loop_
_entity_poly.entity_id
_entity_poly.type
_entity_poly.pdbx_seq_one_letter_code
_entity_poly.pdbx_strand_id
1 'polypeptide(L)'
;MNPIDQHKLQFVLKDCILKLQFIGEITRDNDISSELAGYEQSKLLTDQQTLEVKYAELVAKRSTLVGISNRKQLTETQKHIQEVAQRLKESTKKLCRLFKENPNIDQDSLKVYEERAGLISDLENLKTFIQNNQLNKFAQNVTNSLEEQDSLRKFAVREKELAAEIKKLQNDKTQEIKEHEHEKTEKQKNIQSLKEKLLYKTNRADLKKKYDEKVGTSKENTQMRVFEFALKDIETQIGNFSTKISTEEQVHKQLKDYLIRKEEESKKKTDDQNKYMDEKKQELDDKIEKLNDQKNIMYEELEKLNRRFEKEELEKQDRERKEIQEQEAKKLRELQQLRMENAIKLIQNELMDRKELYGLGAKKKKPKKPKK
;
A
#
# COMPACT_ATOMS: atom_id res chain seq x y z
N MET A 1 -13.71 112.54 -41.69
CA MET A 1 -12.68 112.76 -42.75
C MET A 1 -13.05 114.04 -43.48
N ASN A 2 -12.09 114.84 -43.95
CA ASN A 2 -12.37 116.01 -44.80
C ASN A 2 -12.89 115.53 -46.17
N PRO A 3 -13.96 116.09 -46.75
CA PRO A 3 -14.46 115.72 -48.07
C PRO A 3 -13.38 115.73 -49.18
N ILE A 4 -12.42 116.66 -49.11
CA ILE A 4 -11.30 116.74 -50.05
C ILE A 4 -10.42 115.49 -49.95
N ASP A 5 -10.13 115.02 -48.73
CA ASP A 5 -9.26 113.87 -48.50
C ASP A 5 -10.00 112.54 -48.77
N GLN A 6 -11.31 112.51 -48.54
CA GLN A 6 -12.19 111.42 -48.96
C GLN A 6 -12.18 111.24 -50.48
N HIS A 7 -12.28 112.34 -51.25
CA HIS A 7 -12.22 112.32 -52.71
C HIS A 7 -10.82 111.89 -53.21
N LYS A 8 -9.74 112.43 -52.63
CA LYS A 8 -8.36 111.98 -52.94
C LYS A 8 -8.19 110.48 -52.70
N LEU A 9 -8.65 109.96 -51.57
CA LEU A 9 -8.52 108.54 -51.24
C LEU A 9 -9.33 107.66 -52.21
N GLN A 10 -10.55 108.05 -52.58
CA GLN A 10 -11.33 107.33 -53.60
C GLN A 10 -10.63 107.30 -54.98
N PHE A 11 -9.98 108.39 -55.38
CA PHE A 11 -9.22 108.43 -56.63
C PHE A 11 -8.00 107.49 -56.59
N VAL A 12 -7.24 107.51 -55.50
CA VAL A 12 -6.09 106.60 -55.30
C VAL A 12 -6.54 105.14 -55.30
N LEU A 13 -7.61 104.80 -54.57
CA LEU A 13 -8.16 103.43 -54.57
C LEU A 13 -8.60 102.98 -55.97
N LYS A 14 -9.24 103.86 -56.75
CA LYS A 14 -9.64 103.56 -58.14
C LYS A 14 -8.42 103.29 -59.03
N ASP A 15 -7.37 104.10 -58.93
CA ASP A 15 -6.11 103.93 -59.69
C ASP A 15 -5.39 102.63 -59.28
N CYS A 16 -5.35 102.30 -57.98
CA CYS A 16 -4.81 101.03 -57.49
C CYS A 16 -5.58 99.81 -58.02
N ILE A 17 -6.91 99.83 -57.99
CA ILE A 17 -7.75 98.73 -58.52
C ILE A 17 -7.49 98.53 -60.01
N LEU A 18 -7.48 99.61 -60.81
CA LEU A 18 -7.21 99.54 -62.26
C LEU A 18 -5.81 98.97 -62.55
N LYS A 19 -4.79 99.36 -61.79
CA LYS A 19 -3.42 98.82 -61.92
C LYS A 19 -3.34 97.34 -61.55
N LEU A 20 -4.04 96.91 -60.50
CA LEU A 20 -4.10 95.49 -60.11
C LEU A 20 -4.85 94.65 -61.15
N GLN A 21 -5.95 95.16 -61.71
CA GLN A 21 -6.70 94.51 -62.79
C GLN A 21 -5.83 94.36 -64.06
N PHE A 22 -5.12 95.42 -64.46
CA PHE A 22 -4.20 95.40 -65.60
C PHE A 22 -3.03 94.42 -65.43
N ILE A 23 -2.44 94.35 -64.24
CA ILE A 23 -1.44 93.30 -63.90
C ILE A 23 -2.10 91.91 -63.95
N GLY A 24 -3.37 91.79 -63.57
CA GLY A 24 -4.18 90.58 -63.69
C GLY A 24 -4.31 90.09 -65.14
N GLU A 25 -4.57 91.01 -66.07
CA GLU A 25 -4.68 90.71 -67.50
C GLU A 25 -3.32 90.29 -68.08
N ILE A 26 -2.25 91.08 -67.84
CA ILE A 26 -0.89 90.74 -68.32
C ILE A 26 -0.39 89.40 -67.78
N THR A 27 -0.68 89.06 -66.52
CA THR A 27 -0.16 87.81 -65.92
C THR A 27 -0.91 86.55 -66.32
N ARG A 28 -2.10 86.65 -66.94
CA ARG A 28 -2.82 85.48 -67.46
C ARG A 28 -2.20 84.88 -68.74
N ASP A 29 -1.55 85.70 -69.56
CA ASP A 29 -0.98 85.26 -70.85
C ASP A 29 0.45 84.67 -70.72
N ASN A 30 0.97 84.48 -69.50
CA ASN A 30 2.36 84.10 -69.25
C ASN A 30 2.60 82.59 -69.11
N ASP A 31 2.24 81.81 -70.14
CA ASP A 31 2.80 80.46 -70.39
C ASP A 31 4.34 80.45 -70.34
N ILE A 32 4.93 81.61 -70.67
CA ILE A 32 6.37 81.93 -70.65
C ILE A 32 7.07 81.49 -69.35
N SER A 33 6.41 81.54 -68.18
CA SER A 33 7.04 81.12 -66.91
C SER A 33 7.21 79.59 -66.82
N SER A 34 6.25 78.84 -67.34
CA SER A 34 6.29 77.38 -67.40
C SER A 34 7.28 76.92 -68.48
N GLU A 35 7.26 77.57 -69.65
CA GLU A 35 8.23 77.34 -70.73
C GLU A 35 9.68 77.63 -70.31
N LEU A 36 9.93 78.72 -69.57
CA LEU A 36 11.25 79.08 -69.09
C LEU A 36 11.78 78.06 -68.08
N ALA A 37 10.94 77.60 -67.14
CA ALA A 37 11.32 76.54 -66.20
C ALA A 37 11.58 75.20 -66.92
N GLY A 38 10.77 74.85 -67.93
CA GLY A 38 10.99 73.67 -68.77
C GLY A 38 12.27 73.76 -69.61
N TYR A 39 12.62 74.96 -70.09
CA TYR A 39 13.87 75.22 -70.79
C TYR A 39 15.09 75.09 -69.87
N GLU A 40 15.04 75.64 -68.65
CA GLU A 40 16.13 75.49 -67.66
C GLU A 40 16.31 74.02 -67.22
N GLN A 41 15.22 73.28 -67.03
CA GLN A 41 15.26 71.83 -66.77
C GLN A 41 15.93 71.08 -67.93
N SER A 42 15.50 71.33 -69.16
CA SER A 42 16.02 70.68 -70.37
C SER A 42 17.51 70.98 -70.58
N LYS A 43 17.93 72.22 -70.33
CA LYS A 43 19.33 72.64 -70.38
C LYS A 43 20.16 71.94 -69.30
N LEU A 44 19.69 71.90 -68.06
CA LEU A 44 20.40 71.26 -66.95
C LEU A 44 20.53 69.74 -67.14
N LEU A 45 19.52 69.09 -67.74
CA LEU A 45 19.59 67.68 -68.16
C LEU A 45 20.63 67.46 -69.27
N THR A 46 20.72 68.37 -70.24
CA THR A 46 21.71 68.28 -71.34
C THR A 46 23.14 68.50 -70.82
N ASP A 47 23.34 69.46 -69.92
CA ASP A 47 24.63 69.71 -69.24
C ASP A 47 25.04 68.49 -68.39
N GLN A 48 24.09 67.88 -67.68
CA GLN A 48 24.30 66.64 -66.90
C GLN A 48 24.75 65.49 -67.81
N GLN A 49 24.02 65.19 -68.89
CA GLN A 49 24.39 64.14 -69.85
C GLN A 49 25.78 64.38 -70.46
N THR A 50 26.11 65.63 -70.78
CA THR A 50 27.43 66.02 -71.30
C THR A 50 28.55 65.75 -70.28
N LEU A 51 28.30 66.01 -68.99
CA LEU A 51 29.25 65.68 -67.91
C LEU A 51 29.39 64.15 -67.71
N GLU A 52 28.32 63.37 -67.88
CA GLU A 52 28.34 61.90 -67.77
C GLU A 52 29.15 61.26 -68.89
N VAL A 53 28.94 61.68 -70.15
CA VAL A 53 29.76 61.22 -71.30
C VAL A 53 31.23 61.56 -71.08
N LYS A 54 31.54 62.80 -70.72
CA LYS A 54 32.92 63.25 -70.44
C LYS A 54 33.57 62.50 -69.27
N TYR A 55 32.79 62.14 -68.25
CA TYR A 55 33.27 61.33 -67.13
C TYR A 55 33.60 59.90 -67.60
N ALA A 56 32.72 59.28 -68.40
CA ALA A 56 32.93 57.94 -68.95
C ALA A 56 34.18 57.88 -69.85
N GLU A 57 34.35 58.86 -70.74
CA GLU A 57 35.56 59.01 -71.59
C GLU A 57 36.84 59.12 -70.75
N LEU A 58 36.84 59.96 -69.70
CA LEU A 58 38.01 60.13 -68.84
C LEU A 58 38.32 58.85 -68.03
N VAL A 59 37.30 58.13 -67.57
CA VAL A 59 37.47 56.84 -66.87
C VAL A 59 38.02 55.76 -67.81
N ALA A 60 37.56 55.70 -69.05
CA ALA A 60 38.10 54.82 -70.09
C ALA A 60 39.54 55.20 -70.49
N LYS A 61 39.85 56.50 -70.58
CA LYS A 61 41.22 56.99 -70.79
C LYS A 61 42.15 56.66 -69.61
N ARG A 62 41.63 56.64 -68.38
CA ARG A 62 42.40 56.24 -67.19
C ARG A 62 42.75 54.75 -67.21
N SER A 63 41.86 53.87 -67.70
CA SER A 63 42.14 52.43 -67.74
C SER A 63 43.16 52.03 -68.81
N THR A 64 43.38 52.84 -69.84
CA THR A 64 44.44 52.62 -70.85
C THR A 64 45.80 53.20 -70.42
N LEU A 65 45.85 54.19 -69.52
CA LEU A 65 47.07 54.85 -69.04
C LEU A 65 47.79 54.09 -67.90
N VAL A 66 48.05 52.79 -68.08
CA VAL A 66 48.76 51.95 -67.10
C VAL A 66 50.27 51.91 -67.42
N GLY A 67 51.12 51.95 -66.37
CA GLY A 67 52.58 51.81 -66.48
C GLY A 67 53.37 53.07 -66.13
N ILE A 68 54.65 52.88 -65.76
CA ILE A 68 55.51 53.94 -65.19
C ILE A 68 55.73 55.11 -66.15
N SER A 69 55.81 54.85 -67.47
CA SER A 69 56.01 55.88 -68.50
C SER A 69 54.86 56.90 -68.58
N ASN A 70 53.63 56.49 -68.22
CA ASN A 70 52.42 57.30 -68.38
C ASN A 70 52.02 58.04 -67.09
N ARG A 71 52.86 58.00 -66.03
CA ARG A 71 52.53 58.49 -64.69
C ARG A 71 52.04 59.93 -64.64
N LYS A 72 52.63 60.85 -65.42
CA LYS A 72 52.19 62.26 -65.47
C LYS A 72 50.77 62.41 -66.03
N GLN A 73 50.51 61.79 -67.19
CA GLN A 73 49.19 61.82 -67.85
C GLN A 73 48.12 61.09 -67.02
N LEU A 74 48.49 60.04 -66.29
CA LEU A 74 47.60 59.35 -65.36
C LEU A 74 47.16 60.27 -64.22
N THR A 75 48.10 60.99 -63.58
CA THR A 75 47.77 61.95 -62.50
C THR A 75 46.92 63.11 -62.99
N GLU A 76 47.20 63.65 -64.18
CA GLU A 76 46.40 64.71 -64.82
C GLU A 76 44.97 64.21 -65.16
N THR A 77 44.85 63.01 -65.73
CA THR A 77 43.54 62.38 -66.00
C THR A 77 42.77 62.12 -64.70
N GLN A 78 43.43 61.69 -63.63
CA GLN A 78 42.82 61.53 -62.31
C GLN A 78 42.29 62.84 -61.73
N LYS A 79 43.03 63.95 -61.91
CA LYS A 79 42.59 65.30 -61.49
C LYS A 79 41.33 65.73 -62.25
N HIS A 80 41.30 65.55 -63.57
CA HIS A 80 40.11 65.86 -64.37
C HIS A 80 38.91 64.94 -64.06
N ILE A 81 39.13 63.68 -63.72
CA ILE A 81 38.06 62.79 -63.22
C ILE A 81 37.45 63.34 -61.93
N GLN A 82 38.28 63.82 -60.98
CA GLN A 82 37.79 64.43 -59.75
C GLN A 82 37.03 65.74 -60.01
N GLU A 83 37.55 66.60 -60.88
CA GLU A 83 36.91 67.87 -61.27
C GLU A 83 35.55 67.64 -61.96
N VAL A 84 35.45 66.68 -62.88
CA VAL A 84 34.20 66.32 -63.56
C VAL A 84 33.24 65.63 -62.58
N ALA A 85 33.69 64.72 -61.72
CA ALA A 85 32.85 64.08 -60.70
C ALA A 85 32.26 65.10 -59.71
N GLN A 86 33.04 66.12 -59.31
CA GLN A 86 32.52 67.19 -58.47
C GLN A 86 31.46 68.03 -59.19
N ARG A 87 31.72 68.44 -60.44
CA ARG A 87 30.75 69.17 -61.26
C ARG A 87 29.48 68.36 -61.50
N LEU A 88 29.61 67.06 -61.74
CA LEU A 88 28.49 66.13 -61.88
C LEU A 88 27.65 66.12 -60.60
N LYS A 89 28.28 65.94 -59.43
CA LYS A 89 27.61 65.96 -58.12
C LYS A 89 26.92 67.29 -57.83
N GLU A 90 27.52 68.42 -58.22
CA GLU A 90 26.92 69.75 -58.08
C GLU A 90 25.74 69.97 -59.04
N SER A 91 25.85 69.49 -60.28
CA SER A 91 24.78 69.49 -61.29
C SER A 91 23.60 68.63 -60.85
N THR A 92 23.82 67.37 -60.47
CA THR A 92 22.78 66.50 -59.90
C THR A 92 22.13 67.12 -58.65
N LYS A 93 22.91 67.78 -57.78
CA LYS A 93 22.36 68.48 -56.60
C LYS A 93 21.46 69.67 -56.99
N LYS A 94 21.79 70.41 -58.05
CA LYS A 94 20.91 71.47 -58.60
C LYS A 94 19.64 70.86 -59.19
N LEU A 95 19.77 69.81 -60.00
CA LEU A 95 18.64 69.12 -60.63
C LEU A 95 17.68 68.54 -59.58
N CYS A 96 18.19 67.85 -58.57
CA CYS A 96 17.38 67.34 -57.46
C CYS A 96 16.76 68.44 -56.58
N ARG A 97 17.36 69.63 -56.48
CA ARG A 97 16.72 70.79 -55.83
C ARG A 97 15.56 71.28 -56.66
N LEU A 98 15.78 71.53 -57.94
CA LEU A 98 14.78 72.09 -58.86
C LEU A 98 13.56 71.16 -58.99
N PHE A 99 13.76 69.83 -59.03
CA PHE A 99 12.64 68.87 -58.93
C PHE A 99 12.01 68.74 -57.53
N LYS A 100 12.76 68.94 -56.44
CA LYS A 100 12.22 68.85 -55.06
C LYS A 100 11.49 70.12 -54.62
N GLU A 101 11.93 71.27 -55.10
CA GLU A 101 11.29 72.57 -54.93
C GLU A 101 9.98 72.63 -55.71
N ASN A 102 9.79 71.71 -56.66
CA ASN A 102 8.51 71.28 -57.25
C ASN A 102 7.53 72.45 -57.44
N PRO A 103 7.95 73.50 -58.18
CA PRO A 103 7.14 74.69 -58.36
C PRO A 103 5.93 74.27 -59.18
N ASN A 104 4.80 74.11 -58.50
CA ASN A 104 3.52 73.97 -59.17
C ASN A 104 3.13 75.37 -59.62
N ILE A 105 3.76 75.82 -60.71
CA ILE A 105 3.63 77.18 -61.25
C ILE A 105 2.14 77.51 -61.48
N ASP A 106 1.33 76.51 -61.83
CA ASP A 106 -0.12 76.64 -61.98
C ASP A 106 -0.82 76.92 -60.63
N GLN A 107 -0.48 76.19 -59.56
CA GLN A 107 -1.01 76.46 -58.21
C GLN A 107 -0.52 77.78 -57.62
N ASP A 108 0.75 78.13 -57.80
CA ASP A 108 1.31 79.40 -57.34
C ASP A 108 0.71 80.58 -58.12
N SER A 109 0.50 80.43 -59.44
CA SER A 109 -0.17 81.44 -60.27
C SER A 109 -1.66 81.56 -59.94
N LEU A 110 -2.35 80.43 -59.69
CA LEU A 110 -3.73 80.42 -59.22
C LEU A 110 -3.85 81.13 -57.87
N LYS A 111 -2.95 80.84 -56.93
CA LYS A 111 -2.90 81.52 -55.63
C LYS A 111 -2.65 83.02 -55.77
N VAL A 112 -1.70 83.44 -56.60
CA VAL A 112 -1.45 84.88 -56.86
C VAL A 112 -2.68 85.53 -57.51
N TYR A 113 -3.41 84.81 -58.35
CA TYR A 113 -4.66 85.28 -58.93
C TYR A 113 -5.78 85.42 -57.87
N GLU A 114 -5.95 84.43 -56.99
CA GLU A 114 -6.92 84.45 -55.88
C GLU A 114 -6.61 85.56 -54.87
N GLU A 115 -5.36 85.71 -54.42
CA GLU A 115 -4.93 86.77 -53.51
C GLU A 115 -5.13 88.16 -54.14
N ARG A 116 -4.87 88.32 -55.44
CA ARG A 116 -5.13 89.56 -56.18
C ARG A 116 -6.62 89.86 -56.31
N ALA A 117 -7.45 88.85 -56.57
CA ALA A 117 -8.90 89.01 -56.64
C ALA A 117 -9.50 89.39 -55.28
N GLY A 118 -9.01 88.77 -54.20
CA GLY A 118 -9.35 89.14 -52.82
C GLY A 118 -8.98 90.58 -52.50
N LEU A 119 -7.74 91.00 -52.78
CA LEU A 119 -7.28 92.37 -52.58
C LEU A 119 -8.10 93.40 -53.38
N ILE A 120 -8.47 93.10 -54.62
CA ILE A 120 -9.36 93.96 -55.42
C ILE A 120 -10.72 94.10 -54.72
N SER A 121 -11.31 92.99 -54.25
CA SER A 121 -12.58 93.02 -53.51
C SER A 121 -12.48 93.84 -52.23
N ASP A 122 -11.41 93.70 -51.45
CA ASP A 122 -11.16 94.49 -50.23
C ASP A 122 -11.04 95.99 -50.52
N LEU A 123 -10.36 96.37 -51.61
CA LEU A 123 -10.23 97.76 -52.05
C LEU A 123 -11.56 98.33 -52.57
N GLU A 124 -12.37 97.54 -53.25
CA GLU A 124 -13.73 97.90 -53.68
C GLU A 124 -14.70 98.05 -52.50
N ASN A 125 -14.61 97.15 -51.52
CA ASN A 125 -15.32 97.23 -50.25
C ASN A 125 -14.92 98.51 -49.50
N LEU A 126 -13.62 98.74 -49.29
CA LEU A 126 -13.09 99.95 -48.64
C LEU A 126 -13.57 101.23 -49.34
N LYS A 127 -13.50 101.29 -50.68
CA LYS A 127 -14.01 102.40 -51.48
C LYS A 127 -15.50 102.64 -51.24
N THR A 128 -16.31 101.58 -51.16
CA THR A 128 -17.75 101.65 -50.87
C THR A 128 -18.03 102.13 -49.44
N PHE A 129 -17.29 101.64 -48.44
CA PHE A 129 -17.38 102.13 -47.06
C PHE A 129 -16.96 103.60 -46.94
N ILE A 130 -15.96 104.05 -47.70
CA ILE A 130 -15.55 105.46 -47.76
C ILE A 130 -16.64 106.32 -48.42
N GLN A 131 -17.26 105.86 -49.51
CA GLN A 131 -18.38 106.58 -50.14
C GLN A 131 -19.57 106.76 -49.18
N ASN A 132 -19.86 105.73 -48.38
CA ASN A 132 -20.96 105.74 -47.42
C ASN A 132 -20.63 106.36 -46.05
N ASN A 133 -19.43 106.93 -45.86
CA ASN A 133 -18.93 107.45 -44.57
C ASN A 133 -18.91 106.39 -43.42
N GLN A 134 -18.75 105.11 -43.74
CA GLN A 134 -18.82 103.97 -42.82
C GLN A 134 -17.46 103.31 -42.56
N LEU A 135 -16.36 104.08 -42.58
CA LEU A 135 -14.99 103.56 -42.39
C LEU A 135 -14.81 102.76 -41.09
N ASN A 136 -15.51 103.13 -40.01
CA ASN A 136 -15.46 102.39 -38.74
C ASN A 136 -16.00 100.95 -38.86
N LYS A 137 -16.98 100.71 -39.75
CA LYS A 137 -17.48 99.35 -40.00
C LYS A 137 -16.48 98.51 -40.79
N PHE A 138 -15.78 99.12 -41.75
CA PHE A 138 -14.68 98.45 -42.45
C PHE A 138 -13.57 98.05 -41.46
N ALA A 139 -13.19 98.96 -40.55
CA ALA A 139 -12.21 98.65 -39.50
C ALA A 139 -12.67 97.49 -38.60
N GLN A 140 -13.94 97.44 -38.19
CA GLN A 140 -14.52 96.32 -37.44
C GLN A 140 -14.48 95.01 -38.24
N ASN A 141 -14.83 95.02 -39.53
CA ASN A 141 -14.77 93.83 -40.38
C ASN A 141 -13.34 93.29 -40.51
N VAL A 142 -12.33 94.16 -40.64
CA VAL A 142 -10.92 93.76 -40.68
C VAL A 142 -10.49 93.14 -39.35
N THR A 143 -10.86 93.74 -38.21
CA THR A 143 -10.59 93.16 -36.88
C THR A 143 -11.22 91.77 -36.73
N ASN A 144 -12.49 91.62 -37.10
CA ASN A 144 -13.18 90.33 -37.03
C ASN A 144 -12.49 89.27 -37.91
N SER A 145 -12.08 89.63 -39.13
CA SER A 145 -11.37 88.71 -40.04
C SER A 145 -10.00 88.29 -39.49
N LEU A 146 -9.28 89.19 -38.81
CA LEU A 146 -8.04 88.84 -38.11
C LEU A 146 -8.28 87.90 -36.91
N GLU A 147 -9.33 88.14 -36.13
CA GLU A 147 -9.73 87.25 -35.02
C GLU A 147 -10.14 85.86 -35.52
N GLU A 148 -10.88 85.78 -36.64
CA GLU A 148 -11.22 84.55 -37.33
C GLU A 148 -9.96 83.82 -37.82
N GLN A 149 -9.01 84.53 -38.46
CA GLN A 149 -7.74 83.95 -38.92
C GLN A 149 -6.91 83.38 -37.75
N ASP A 150 -6.84 84.08 -36.62
CA ASP A 150 -6.15 83.58 -35.43
C ASP A 150 -6.91 82.43 -34.74
N SER A 151 -8.24 82.38 -34.86
CA SER A 151 -9.03 81.22 -34.42
C SER A 151 -8.72 79.98 -35.27
N LEU A 152 -8.64 80.12 -36.60
CA LEU A 152 -8.27 79.05 -37.53
C LEU A 152 -6.86 78.52 -37.26
N ARG A 153 -5.90 79.41 -36.95
CA ARG A 153 -4.55 79.01 -36.52
C ARG A 153 -4.57 78.17 -35.24
N LYS A 154 -5.37 78.57 -34.24
CA LYS A 154 -5.54 77.80 -32.99
C LYS A 154 -6.18 76.44 -33.25
N PHE A 155 -7.20 76.36 -34.12
CA PHE A 155 -7.81 75.10 -34.52
C PHE A 155 -6.82 74.18 -35.25
N ALA A 156 -6.03 74.71 -36.19
CA ALA A 156 -5.03 73.93 -36.93
C ALA A 156 -3.88 73.40 -36.04
N VAL A 157 -3.53 74.11 -34.95
CA VAL A 157 -2.60 73.59 -33.93
C VAL A 157 -3.26 72.46 -33.14
N ARG A 158 -4.48 72.68 -32.62
CA ARG A 158 -5.22 71.69 -31.84
C ARG A 158 -5.54 70.42 -32.64
N GLU A 159 -5.82 70.54 -33.93
CA GLU A 159 -6.02 69.41 -34.84
C GLU A 159 -4.75 68.57 -34.96
N LYS A 160 -3.57 69.19 -35.09
CA LYS A 160 -2.27 68.48 -35.12
C LYS A 160 -1.97 67.78 -33.79
N GLU A 161 -2.30 68.41 -32.67
CA GLU A 161 -2.16 67.83 -31.33
C GLU A 161 -3.07 66.59 -31.17
N LEU A 162 -4.35 66.71 -31.51
CA LEU A 162 -5.31 65.60 -31.47
C LEU A 162 -4.94 64.47 -32.45
N ALA A 163 -4.45 64.79 -33.65
CA ALA A 163 -3.98 63.79 -34.60
C ALA A 163 -2.75 63.03 -34.08
N ALA A 164 -1.83 63.72 -33.39
CA ALA A 164 -0.70 63.09 -32.73
C ALA A 164 -1.12 62.21 -31.54
N GLU A 165 -2.09 62.66 -30.75
CA GLU A 165 -2.68 61.89 -29.64
C GLU A 165 -3.42 60.64 -30.14
N ILE A 166 -4.26 60.75 -31.17
CA ILE A 166 -4.93 59.62 -31.82
C ILE A 166 -3.91 58.61 -32.32
N LYS A 167 -2.83 59.05 -32.97
CA LYS A 167 -1.76 58.18 -33.44
C LYS A 167 -1.04 57.47 -32.28
N LYS A 168 -0.83 58.15 -31.16
CA LYS A 168 -0.27 57.56 -29.93
C LYS A 168 -1.21 56.49 -29.37
N LEU A 169 -2.49 56.82 -29.16
CA LEU A 169 -3.51 55.90 -28.65
C LEU A 169 -3.71 54.67 -29.56
N GLN A 170 -3.59 54.83 -30.87
CA GLN A 170 -3.58 53.71 -31.82
C GLN A 170 -2.38 52.79 -31.61
N ASN A 171 -1.16 53.35 -31.45
CA ASN A 171 0.03 52.56 -31.15
C ASN A 171 -0.12 51.82 -29.82
N ASP A 172 -0.48 52.53 -28.74
CA ASP A 172 -0.66 52.00 -27.39
C ASP A 172 -1.67 50.83 -27.40
N LYS A 173 -2.83 51.01 -28.06
CA LYS A 173 -3.83 49.94 -28.27
C LYS A 173 -3.27 48.73 -29.03
N THR A 174 -2.48 48.94 -30.09
CA THR A 174 -1.88 47.80 -30.82
C THR A 174 -0.80 47.07 -30.02
N GLN A 175 -0.14 47.75 -29.09
CA GLN A 175 0.81 47.14 -28.17
C GLN A 175 0.07 46.33 -27.09
N GLU A 176 -0.95 46.90 -26.45
CA GLU A 176 -1.77 46.22 -25.43
C GLU A 176 -2.43 44.94 -25.98
N ILE A 177 -2.94 44.97 -27.21
CA ILE A 177 -3.49 43.77 -27.88
C ILE A 177 -2.43 42.67 -28.02
N LYS A 178 -1.20 43.02 -28.43
CA LYS A 178 -0.10 42.05 -28.58
C LYS A 178 0.35 41.48 -27.24
N GLU A 179 0.45 42.30 -26.22
CA GLU A 179 0.82 41.89 -24.86
C GLU A 179 -0.25 40.95 -24.27
N HIS A 180 -1.53 41.27 -24.42
CA HIS A 180 -2.64 40.42 -24.00
C HIS A 180 -2.71 39.11 -24.79
N GLU A 181 -2.48 39.11 -26.11
CA GLU A 181 -2.37 37.87 -26.89
C GLU A 181 -1.18 37.01 -26.41
N HIS A 182 -0.03 37.63 -26.15
CA HIS A 182 1.13 36.91 -25.62
C HIS A 182 0.82 36.25 -24.27
N GLU A 183 0.29 37.02 -23.31
CA GLU A 183 -0.08 36.53 -21.98
C GLU A 183 -1.13 35.41 -22.06
N LYS A 184 -2.11 35.53 -22.97
CA LYS A 184 -3.10 34.48 -23.25
C LYS A 184 -2.44 33.20 -23.77
N THR A 185 -1.45 33.28 -24.66
CA THR A 185 -0.73 32.09 -25.13
C THR A 185 0.12 31.45 -24.03
N GLU A 186 0.75 32.24 -23.15
CA GLU A 186 1.49 31.71 -22.00
C GLU A 186 0.58 31.02 -20.99
N LYS A 187 -0.54 31.66 -20.61
CA LYS A 187 -1.56 31.05 -19.75
C LYS A 187 -2.08 29.75 -20.35
N GLN A 188 -2.32 29.68 -21.66
CA GLN A 188 -2.76 28.46 -22.34
C GLN A 188 -1.70 27.34 -22.29
N LYS A 189 -0.42 27.65 -22.52
CA LYS A 189 0.70 26.68 -22.37
C LYS A 189 0.80 26.18 -20.93
N ASN A 190 0.65 27.05 -19.95
CA ASN A 190 0.68 26.69 -18.53
C ASN A 190 -0.50 25.78 -18.15
N ILE A 191 -1.71 26.08 -18.64
CA ILE A 191 -2.90 25.21 -18.48
C ILE A 191 -2.65 23.83 -19.11
N GLN A 192 -2.03 23.77 -20.29
CA GLN A 192 -1.70 22.49 -20.94
C GLN A 192 -0.68 21.68 -20.12
N SER A 193 0.42 22.29 -19.66
CA SER A 193 1.40 21.63 -18.79
C SER A 193 0.78 21.13 -17.48
N LEU A 194 -0.15 21.89 -16.90
CA LEU A 194 -0.87 21.46 -15.69
C LEU A 194 -1.82 20.29 -15.97
N LYS A 195 -2.51 20.26 -17.12
CA LYS A 195 -3.33 19.12 -17.56
C LYS A 195 -2.49 17.86 -17.76
N GLU A 196 -1.33 17.98 -18.40
CA GLU A 196 -0.39 16.86 -18.60
C GLU A 196 0.14 16.32 -17.26
N LYS A 197 0.56 17.21 -16.34
CA LYS A 197 0.98 16.84 -14.97
C LYS A 197 -0.15 16.19 -14.17
N LEU A 198 -1.39 16.64 -14.32
CA LEU A 198 -2.56 16.06 -13.67
C LEU A 198 -2.83 14.65 -14.23
N LEU A 199 -2.87 14.50 -15.56
CA LEU A 199 -3.07 13.22 -16.24
C LEU A 199 -1.97 12.19 -15.87
N TYR A 200 -0.72 12.62 -15.78
CA TYR A 200 0.37 11.75 -15.30
C TYR A 200 0.13 11.30 -13.86
N LYS A 201 -0.29 12.21 -12.96
CA LYS A 201 -0.58 11.89 -11.56
C LYS A 201 -1.80 10.97 -11.40
N THR A 202 -2.88 11.18 -12.16
CA THR A 202 -4.07 10.30 -12.12
C THR A 202 -3.71 8.92 -12.64
N ASN A 203 -3.07 8.81 -13.80
CA ASN A 203 -2.65 7.52 -14.37
C ASN A 203 -1.72 6.76 -13.41
N ARG A 204 -0.80 7.46 -12.74
CA ARG A 204 0.07 6.86 -11.71
C ARG A 204 -0.70 6.41 -10.47
N ALA A 205 -1.69 7.17 -10.03
CA ALA A 205 -2.56 6.79 -8.91
C ALA A 205 -3.43 5.57 -9.26
N ASP A 206 -4.01 5.52 -10.46
CA ASP A 206 -4.82 4.40 -10.95
C ASP A 206 -3.98 3.12 -11.11
N LEU A 207 -2.77 3.23 -11.66
CA LEU A 207 -1.82 2.11 -11.72
C LEU A 207 -1.45 1.60 -10.33
N LYS A 208 -1.21 2.51 -9.37
CA LYS A 208 -0.93 2.14 -7.99
C LYS A 208 -2.14 1.44 -7.35
N LYS A 209 -3.34 1.99 -7.51
CA LYS A 209 -4.60 1.42 -7.01
C LYS A 209 -4.80 -0.01 -7.53
N LYS A 210 -4.66 -0.23 -8.84
CA LYS A 210 -4.76 -1.57 -9.46
C LYS A 210 -3.69 -2.55 -8.96
N TYR A 211 -2.48 -2.06 -8.69
CA TYR A 211 -1.42 -2.87 -8.09
C TYR A 211 -1.73 -3.24 -6.64
N ASP A 212 -2.12 -2.27 -5.82
CA ASP A 212 -2.47 -2.45 -4.41
C ASP A 212 -3.70 -3.39 -4.26
N GLU A 213 -4.72 -3.24 -5.14
CA GLU A 213 -5.87 -4.17 -5.27
C GLU A 213 -5.39 -5.59 -5.59
N LYS A 214 -4.55 -5.77 -6.63
CA LYS A 214 -4.03 -7.09 -7.01
C LYS A 214 -3.20 -7.74 -5.90
N VAL A 215 -2.41 -6.96 -5.17
CA VAL A 215 -1.66 -7.43 -3.99
C VAL A 215 -2.60 -7.80 -2.85
N GLY A 216 -3.66 -7.03 -2.62
CA GLY A 216 -4.74 -7.34 -1.66
C GLY A 216 -5.39 -8.69 -1.97
N THR A 217 -5.96 -8.84 -3.16
CA THR A 217 -6.61 -10.09 -3.60
C THR A 217 -5.64 -11.29 -3.59
N SER A 218 -4.35 -11.07 -3.90
CA SER A 218 -3.35 -12.15 -3.80
C SER A 218 -3.05 -12.55 -2.35
N LYS A 219 -3.05 -11.62 -1.40
CA LYS A 219 -2.91 -11.91 0.03
C LYS A 219 -4.14 -12.64 0.56
N GLU A 220 -5.33 -12.13 0.26
CA GLU A 220 -6.62 -12.76 0.61
C GLU A 220 -6.69 -14.20 0.09
N ASN A 221 -6.44 -14.43 -1.21
CA ASN A 221 -6.41 -15.77 -1.79
C ASN A 221 -5.36 -16.70 -1.14
N THR A 222 -4.20 -16.17 -0.77
CA THR A 222 -3.16 -16.96 -0.07
C THR A 222 -3.62 -17.34 1.34
N GLN A 223 -4.22 -16.40 2.06
CA GLN A 223 -4.72 -16.61 3.41
C GLN A 223 -5.93 -17.54 3.44
N MET A 224 -6.84 -17.43 2.47
CA MET A 224 -7.94 -18.38 2.25
C MET A 224 -7.41 -19.80 2.02
N ARG A 225 -6.39 -20.00 1.17
CA ARG A 225 -5.77 -21.32 0.97
C ARG A 225 -5.14 -21.89 2.26
N VAL A 226 -4.52 -21.05 3.08
CA VAL A 226 -3.98 -21.46 4.39
C VAL A 226 -5.10 -21.89 5.34
N PHE A 227 -6.21 -21.15 5.39
CA PHE A 227 -7.38 -21.52 6.17
C PHE A 227 -8.08 -22.80 5.65
N GLU A 228 -8.23 -22.96 4.33
CA GLU A 228 -8.75 -24.19 3.71
C GLU A 228 -7.88 -25.41 4.05
N PHE A 229 -6.55 -25.26 4.04
CA PHE A 229 -5.63 -26.32 4.44
C PHE A 229 -5.77 -26.67 5.93
N ALA A 230 -5.81 -25.65 6.81
CA ALA A 230 -5.98 -25.86 8.25
C ALA A 230 -7.34 -26.50 8.59
N LEU A 231 -8.42 -26.11 7.89
CA LEU A 231 -9.74 -26.73 8.03
C LEU A 231 -9.70 -28.21 7.63
N LYS A 232 -9.09 -28.55 6.49
CA LYS A 232 -8.92 -29.95 6.04
C LYS A 232 -8.07 -30.79 7.00
N ASP A 233 -7.03 -30.20 7.59
CA ASP A 233 -6.23 -30.89 8.61
C ASP A 233 -7.07 -31.17 9.87
N ILE A 234 -7.85 -30.19 10.33
CA ILE A 234 -8.80 -30.38 11.45
C ILE A 234 -9.89 -31.41 11.10
N GLU A 235 -10.45 -31.40 9.89
CA GLU A 235 -11.43 -32.40 9.42
C GLU A 235 -10.84 -33.81 9.41
N THR A 236 -9.59 -33.99 8.94
CA THR A 236 -8.91 -35.29 8.98
C THR A 236 -8.56 -35.71 10.40
N GLN A 237 -8.19 -34.78 11.30
CA GLN A 237 -8.04 -35.08 12.73
C GLN A 237 -9.37 -35.53 13.35
N ILE A 238 -10.49 -34.86 13.07
CA ILE A 238 -11.83 -35.25 13.51
C ILE A 238 -12.21 -36.65 12.99
N GLY A 239 -11.95 -36.94 11.71
CA GLY A 239 -12.15 -38.28 11.13
C GLY A 239 -11.30 -39.36 11.81
N ASN A 240 -10.03 -39.05 12.12
CA ASN A 240 -9.13 -39.93 12.86
C ASN A 240 -9.57 -40.15 14.32
N PHE A 241 -10.15 -39.15 14.98
CA PHE A 241 -10.73 -39.33 16.31
C PHE A 241 -12.06 -40.09 16.27
N SER A 242 -12.92 -39.85 15.29
CA SER A 242 -14.18 -40.58 15.11
C SER A 242 -13.94 -42.07 14.84
N THR A 243 -12.96 -42.42 14.02
CA THR A 243 -12.57 -43.82 13.79
C THR A 243 -11.95 -44.46 15.03
N LYS A 244 -11.13 -43.73 15.80
CA LYS A 244 -10.63 -44.20 17.11
C LYS A 244 -11.77 -44.44 18.13
N ILE A 245 -12.73 -43.53 18.24
CA ILE A 245 -13.91 -43.70 19.11
C ILE A 245 -14.71 -44.93 18.67
N SER A 246 -15.00 -45.08 17.37
CA SER A 246 -15.75 -46.23 16.86
C SER A 246 -15.03 -47.57 17.10
N THR A 247 -13.70 -47.61 16.94
CA THR A 247 -12.90 -48.81 17.27
C THR A 247 -12.86 -49.09 18.77
N GLU A 248 -12.75 -48.06 19.62
CA GLU A 248 -12.80 -48.19 21.08
C GLU A 248 -14.19 -48.69 21.54
N GLU A 249 -15.28 -48.15 21.00
CA GLU A 249 -16.65 -48.63 21.27
C GLU A 249 -16.84 -50.09 20.85
N GLN A 250 -16.29 -50.48 19.70
CA GLN A 250 -16.34 -51.86 19.22
C GLN A 250 -15.51 -52.80 20.12
N VAL A 251 -14.28 -52.41 20.48
CA VAL A 251 -13.40 -53.20 21.38
C VAL A 251 -14.01 -53.29 22.77
N HIS A 252 -14.52 -52.19 23.33
CA HIS A 252 -15.20 -52.16 24.62
C HIS A 252 -16.44 -53.05 24.61
N LYS A 253 -17.24 -53.05 23.52
CA LYS A 253 -18.38 -53.97 23.36
C LYS A 253 -17.92 -55.43 23.31
N GLN A 254 -16.90 -55.76 22.52
CA GLN A 254 -16.33 -57.11 22.45
C GLN A 254 -15.75 -57.58 23.78
N LEU A 255 -15.08 -56.67 24.52
CA LEU A 255 -14.52 -56.94 25.85
C LEU A 255 -15.63 -57.15 26.88
N LYS A 256 -16.69 -56.33 26.84
CA LYS A 256 -17.88 -56.52 27.69
C LYS A 256 -18.57 -57.87 27.41
N ASP A 257 -18.77 -58.20 26.14
CA ASP A 257 -19.35 -59.50 25.73
C ASP A 257 -18.45 -60.68 26.16
N TYR A 258 -17.12 -60.53 26.08
CA TYR A 258 -16.15 -61.51 26.56
C TYR A 258 -16.19 -61.66 28.08
N LEU A 259 -16.24 -60.55 28.84
CA LEU A 259 -16.34 -60.56 30.29
C LEU A 259 -17.64 -61.21 30.77
N ILE A 260 -18.78 -60.91 30.13
CA ILE A 260 -20.07 -61.57 30.40
C ILE A 260 -19.96 -63.08 30.16
N ARG A 261 -19.42 -63.52 29.02
CA ARG A 261 -19.20 -64.96 28.75
C ARG A 261 -18.25 -65.61 29.75
N LYS A 262 -17.19 -64.91 30.19
CA LYS A 262 -16.27 -65.43 31.21
C LYS A 262 -16.89 -65.49 32.60
N GLU A 263 -17.76 -64.55 32.95
CA GLU A 263 -18.55 -64.58 34.16
C GLU A 263 -19.54 -65.76 34.13
N GLU A 264 -20.22 -66.00 32.99
CA GLU A 264 -21.09 -67.17 32.77
C GLU A 264 -20.32 -68.50 32.81
N GLU A 265 -19.15 -68.59 32.16
CA GLU A 265 -18.27 -69.76 32.26
C GLU A 265 -17.78 -69.99 33.70
N SER A 266 -17.45 -68.92 34.42
CA SER A 266 -17.01 -69.01 35.81
C SER A 266 -18.16 -69.44 36.71
N LYS A 267 -19.37 -68.88 36.52
CA LYS A 267 -20.59 -69.30 37.21
C LYS A 267 -20.89 -70.78 36.95
N LYS A 268 -20.91 -71.22 35.69
CA LYS A 268 -21.06 -72.65 35.35
C LYS A 268 -20.02 -73.53 36.02
N LYS A 269 -18.73 -73.15 36.02
CA LYS A 269 -17.69 -73.89 36.72
C LYS A 269 -17.91 -73.93 38.23
N THR A 270 -18.36 -72.83 38.84
CA THR A 270 -18.72 -72.80 40.27
C THR A 270 -19.94 -73.68 40.55
N ASP A 271 -20.97 -73.64 39.71
CA ASP A 271 -22.18 -74.45 39.83
C ASP A 271 -21.87 -75.95 39.66
N ASP A 272 -21.02 -76.30 38.69
CA ASP A 272 -20.57 -77.69 38.47
C ASP A 272 -19.61 -78.17 39.57
N GLN A 273 -18.77 -77.29 40.13
CA GLN A 273 -18.00 -77.59 41.34
C GLN A 273 -18.91 -77.77 42.56
N ASN A 274 -19.94 -76.95 42.73
CA ASN A 274 -20.92 -77.08 43.81
C ASN A 274 -21.68 -78.41 43.69
N LYS A 275 -22.17 -78.78 42.50
CA LYS A 275 -22.78 -80.10 42.25
C LYS A 275 -21.81 -81.24 42.56
N TYR A 276 -20.56 -81.17 42.08
CA TYR A 276 -19.55 -82.19 42.38
C TYR A 276 -19.28 -82.30 43.89
N MET A 277 -19.26 -81.18 44.61
CA MET A 277 -19.10 -81.16 46.07
C MET A 277 -20.34 -81.71 46.79
N ASP A 278 -21.55 -81.44 46.31
CA ASP A 278 -22.79 -82.00 46.86
C ASP A 278 -22.91 -83.51 46.59
N GLU A 279 -22.56 -83.97 45.39
CA GLU A 279 -22.44 -85.40 45.04
C GLU A 279 -21.38 -86.09 45.92
N LYS A 280 -20.19 -85.48 46.09
CA LYS A 280 -19.15 -85.96 47.00
C LYS A 280 -19.60 -86.01 48.45
N LYS A 281 -20.42 -85.05 48.87
CA LYS A 281 -20.96 -84.97 50.22
C LYS A 281 -21.99 -86.08 50.44
N GLN A 282 -22.90 -86.30 49.50
CA GLN A 282 -23.81 -87.45 49.51
C GLN A 282 -23.05 -88.78 49.55
N GLU A 283 -22.03 -88.99 48.71
CA GLU A 283 -21.18 -90.19 48.76
C GLU A 283 -20.50 -90.41 50.12
N LEU A 284 -20.13 -89.33 50.82
CA LEU A 284 -19.51 -89.40 52.14
C LEU A 284 -20.55 -89.65 53.25
N ASP A 285 -21.72 -89.02 53.18
CA ASP A 285 -22.83 -89.23 54.10
C ASP A 285 -23.35 -90.69 54.00
N ASP A 286 -23.54 -91.21 52.78
CA ASP A 286 -23.81 -92.63 52.46
C ASP A 286 -22.79 -93.59 53.08
N LYS A 287 -21.53 -93.15 53.18
CA LYS A 287 -20.42 -93.96 53.68
C LYS A 287 -20.31 -93.88 55.20
N ILE A 288 -20.70 -92.75 55.79
CA ILE A 288 -20.89 -92.59 57.23
C ILE A 288 -22.07 -93.44 57.70
N GLU A 289 -23.17 -93.48 56.95
CA GLU A 289 -24.33 -94.33 57.25
C GLU A 289 -23.93 -95.82 57.24
N LYS A 290 -23.29 -96.31 56.16
CA LYS A 290 -22.78 -97.69 56.07
C LYS A 290 -21.77 -98.04 57.18
N LEU A 291 -20.94 -97.09 57.62
CA LEU A 291 -20.02 -97.29 58.74
C LEU A 291 -20.73 -97.30 60.10
N ASN A 292 -21.81 -96.53 60.28
CA ASN A 292 -22.67 -96.60 61.46
C ASN A 292 -23.43 -97.92 61.52
N ASP A 293 -23.93 -98.44 60.39
CA ASP A 293 -24.57 -99.77 60.34
C ASP A 293 -23.59 -100.88 60.70
N GLN A 294 -22.38 -100.86 60.13
CA GLN A 294 -21.32 -101.81 60.50
C GLN A 294 -20.94 -101.70 61.98
N LYS A 295 -20.85 -100.48 62.52
CA LYS A 295 -20.64 -100.23 63.95
C LYS A 295 -21.77 -100.81 64.80
N ASN A 296 -23.03 -100.62 64.42
CA ASN A 296 -24.19 -101.15 65.14
C ASN A 296 -24.19 -102.69 65.14
N ILE A 297 -23.89 -103.33 64.01
CA ILE A 297 -23.72 -104.79 63.92
C ILE A 297 -22.61 -105.28 64.86
N MET A 298 -21.44 -104.62 64.85
CA MET A 298 -20.32 -104.94 65.76
C MET A 298 -20.69 -104.75 67.24
N TYR A 299 -21.52 -103.75 67.58
CA TYR A 299 -22.03 -103.56 68.94
C TYR A 299 -22.99 -104.68 69.36
N GLU A 300 -23.89 -105.14 68.48
CA GLU A 300 -24.75 -106.29 68.77
C GLU A 300 -23.96 -107.60 68.96
N GLU A 301 -22.89 -107.80 68.20
CA GLU A 301 -22.01 -108.96 68.36
C GLU A 301 -21.23 -108.90 69.68
N LEU A 302 -20.74 -107.72 70.07
CA LEU A 302 -20.14 -107.49 71.38
C LEU A 302 -21.11 -107.75 72.55
N GLU A 303 -22.36 -107.31 72.44
CA GLU A 303 -23.39 -107.62 73.44
C GLU A 303 -23.63 -109.13 73.57
N LYS A 304 -23.72 -109.85 72.43
CA LYS A 304 -23.90 -111.31 72.41
C LYS A 304 -22.68 -112.03 73.02
N LEU A 305 -21.47 -111.47 72.91
CA LEU A 305 -20.25 -112.03 73.50
C LEU A 305 -20.16 -111.76 75.01
N ASN A 306 -20.48 -110.55 75.47
CA ASN A 306 -20.52 -110.21 76.89
C ASN A 306 -21.55 -111.07 77.66
N ARG A 307 -22.75 -111.26 77.09
CA ARG A 307 -23.78 -112.15 77.68
C ARG A 307 -23.37 -113.64 77.72
N ARG A 308 -22.31 -114.05 76.99
CA ARG A 308 -21.69 -115.38 77.15
C ARG A 308 -20.66 -115.39 78.27
N PHE A 309 -19.80 -114.37 78.33
CA PHE A 309 -18.81 -114.20 79.40
C PHE A 309 -19.45 -114.14 80.80
N GLU A 310 -20.53 -113.37 80.96
CA GLU A 310 -21.28 -113.29 82.22
C GLU A 310 -21.86 -114.64 82.66
N LYS A 311 -22.21 -115.52 81.71
CA LYS A 311 -22.68 -116.89 82.00
C LYS A 311 -21.54 -117.82 82.45
N GLU A 312 -20.36 -117.72 81.84
CA GLU A 312 -19.19 -118.52 82.24
C GLU A 312 -18.61 -118.10 83.60
N GLU A 313 -18.61 -116.80 83.93
CA GLU A 313 -18.22 -116.28 85.25
C GLU A 313 -19.08 -116.88 86.37
N LEU A 314 -20.41 -116.85 86.21
CA LEU A 314 -21.37 -117.39 87.18
C LEU A 314 -21.19 -118.90 87.42
N GLU A 315 -20.99 -119.69 86.36
CA GLU A 315 -20.74 -121.14 86.48
C GLU A 315 -19.39 -121.50 87.10
N LYS A 316 -18.45 -120.55 87.19
CA LYS A 316 -17.13 -120.74 87.79
C LYS A 316 -17.16 -120.46 89.29
N GLN A 317 -17.80 -119.36 89.70
CA GLN A 317 -17.97 -118.99 91.11
C GLN A 317 -18.79 -120.04 91.90
N ASP A 318 -19.75 -120.72 91.26
CA ASP A 318 -20.55 -121.79 91.89
C ASP A 318 -19.81 -123.13 92.08
N ARG A 319 -18.67 -123.33 91.40
CA ARG A 319 -17.79 -124.49 91.63
C ARG A 319 -16.84 -124.23 92.79
N GLU A 320 -16.21 -123.07 92.83
CA GLU A 320 -15.27 -122.67 93.90
C GLU A 320 -15.95 -122.62 95.28
N ARG A 321 -17.22 -122.19 95.36
CA ARG A 321 -17.99 -122.21 96.62
C ARG A 321 -18.23 -123.61 97.21
N LYS A 322 -18.24 -124.67 96.40
CA LYS A 322 -18.49 -126.04 96.86
C LYS A 322 -17.21 -126.73 97.37
N GLU A 323 -16.06 -126.46 96.76
CA GLU A 323 -14.79 -127.04 97.19
C GLU A 323 -14.28 -126.47 98.53
N ILE A 324 -14.59 -125.19 98.84
CA ILE A 324 -14.14 -124.55 100.08
C ILE A 324 -14.84 -125.15 101.32
N GLN A 325 -16.14 -125.44 101.24
CA GLN A 325 -16.90 -126.02 102.37
C GLN A 325 -16.47 -127.46 102.72
N GLU A 326 -15.98 -128.23 101.74
CA GLU A 326 -15.56 -129.62 101.96
C GLU A 326 -14.16 -129.73 102.62
N GLN A 327 -13.32 -128.70 102.47
CA GLN A 327 -11.98 -128.66 103.06
C GLN A 327 -11.99 -128.22 104.54
N GLU A 328 -12.91 -127.35 104.96
CA GLU A 328 -13.01 -126.90 106.35
C GLU A 328 -13.55 -128.02 107.28
N ALA A 329 -14.49 -128.84 106.78
CA ALA A 329 -15.07 -129.95 107.55
C ALA A 329 -14.06 -131.08 107.88
N LYS A 330 -13.01 -131.27 107.07
CA LYS A 330 -11.94 -132.25 107.33
C LYS A 330 -10.96 -131.77 108.41
N LYS A 331 -10.53 -130.50 108.34
CA LYS A 331 -9.56 -129.90 109.29
C LYS A 331 -10.05 -129.88 110.74
N LEU A 332 -11.37 -129.80 110.96
CA LEU A 332 -11.94 -129.77 112.32
C LEU A 332 -11.92 -131.14 113.03
N ARG A 333 -11.89 -132.26 112.29
CA ARG A 333 -11.88 -133.62 112.86
C ARG A 333 -10.46 -134.06 113.29
N GLU A 334 -9.44 -133.69 112.51
CA GLU A 334 -8.04 -134.01 112.82
C GLU A 334 -7.53 -133.28 114.08
N LEU A 335 -8.00 -132.05 114.30
CA LEU A 335 -7.60 -131.22 115.45
C LEU A 335 -8.11 -131.76 116.82
N GLN A 336 -9.18 -132.56 116.83
CA GLN A 336 -9.72 -133.16 118.07
C GLN A 336 -8.98 -134.44 118.48
N GLN A 337 -8.48 -135.24 117.53
CA GLN A 337 -7.67 -136.43 117.85
C GLN A 337 -6.28 -136.05 118.38
N LEU A 338 -5.66 -135.00 117.84
CA LEU A 338 -4.31 -134.54 118.24
C LEU A 338 -4.22 -134.00 119.69
N ARG A 339 -5.36 -133.67 120.32
CA ARG A 339 -5.43 -133.26 121.73
C ARG A 339 -5.46 -134.45 122.71
N MET A 340 -5.88 -135.64 122.26
CA MET A 340 -6.02 -136.81 123.11
C MET A 340 -4.72 -137.62 123.24
N GLU A 341 -3.87 -137.61 122.20
CA GLU A 341 -2.58 -138.33 122.20
C GLU A 341 -1.43 -137.59 122.92
N ASN A 342 -1.50 -136.26 123.03
CA ASN A 342 -0.42 -135.46 123.65
C ASN A 342 -0.41 -135.48 125.19
N ALA A 343 -1.52 -135.87 125.84
CA ALA A 343 -1.57 -135.99 127.30
C ALA A 343 -0.86 -137.25 127.83
N ILE A 344 -0.71 -138.30 127.00
CA ILE A 344 -0.22 -139.62 127.43
C ILE A 344 1.32 -139.73 127.33
N LYS A 345 1.98 -138.94 126.48
CA LYS A 345 3.45 -138.99 126.27
C LYS A 345 4.27 -138.16 127.27
N LEU A 346 3.63 -137.31 128.09
CA LEU A 346 4.32 -136.37 128.98
C LEU A 346 4.69 -136.93 130.37
N ILE A 347 4.23 -138.13 130.74
CA ILE A 347 4.47 -138.73 132.07
C ILE A 347 5.51 -139.87 132.04
N GLN A 348 5.87 -140.40 130.87
CA GLN A 348 6.84 -141.52 130.76
C GLN A 348 8.30 -141.11 130.49
N ASN A 349 8.58 -139.83 130.19
CA ASN A 349 9.93 -139.39 129.79
C ASN A 349 10.79 -138.75 130.89
N GLU A 350 10.26 -138.46 132.09
CA GLU A 350 11.09 -137.98 133.22
C GLU A 350 11.77 -139.11 134.03
N LEU A 351 11.53 -140.38 133.69
CA LEU A 351 12.06 -141.53 134.44
C LEU A 351 13.36 -142.14 133.89
N MET A 352 13.85 -141.70 132.71
CA MET A 352 15.01 -142.31 132.05
C MET A 352 16.31 -141.51 132.10
N ASP A 353 16.27 -140.19 132.33
CA ASP A 353 17.48 -139.34 132.40
C ASP A 353 18.02 -139.15 133.83
N ARG A 354 18.25 -140.26 134.55
CA ARG A 354 19.04 -140.23 135.80
C ARG A 354 20.11 -141.31 135.96
N LYS A 355 20.29 -142.20 134.98
CA LYS A 355 21.37 -143.20 134.98
C LYS A 355 21.86 -143.59 133.58
N GLU A 356 22.75 -142.79 133.01
CA GLU A 356 23.90 -143.35 132.29
C GLU A 356 25.22 -142.64 132.62
N LEU A 357 25.45 -142.48 133.93
CA LEU A 357 26.79 -142.23 134.49
C LEU A 357 27.68 -143.50 134.47
N TYR A 358 27.18 -144.62 133.90
CA TYR A 358 27.86 -145.85 133.46
C TYR A 358 26.92 -146.60 132.48
N GLY A 359 27.32 -147.19 131.34
CA GLY A 359 28.60 -147.06 130.62
C GLY A 359 28.96 -148.22 129.66
N LEU A 360 29.46 -147.87 128.45
CA LEU A 360 30.21 -148.67 127.45
C LEU A 360 29.53 -149.77 126.62
N GLY A 361 29.65 -149.70 125.28
CA GLY A 361 29.65 -150.93 124.44
C GLY A 361 29.52 -150.87 122.91
N ALA A 362 30.61 -151.16 122.18
CA ALA A 362 30.65 -151.89 120.89
C ALA A 362 30.96 -151.17 119.53
N LYS A 363 30.25 -151.54 118.44
CA LYS A 363 30.79 -151.83 117.07
C LYS A 363 29.76 -151.41 115.97
N LYS A 364 30.02 -150.97 114.71
CA LYS A 364 31.06 -151.09 113.63
C LYS A 364 30.70 -152.17 112.55
N LYS A 365 30.85 -151.98 111.21
CA LYS A 365 31.74 -151.13 110.35
C LYS A 365 31.24 -151.08 108.87
N LYS A 366 31.17 -149.93 108.18
CA LYS A 366 32.13 -149.34 107.16
C LYS A 366 32.08 -149.95 105.72
N PRO A 367 32.78 -149.42 104.68
CA PRO A 367 33.62 -148.19 104.53
C PRO A 367 33.23 -147.33 103.28
N LYS A 368 33.88 -146.25 102.80
CA LYS A 368 35.06 -145.37 103.10
C LYS A 368 34.80 -144.06 102.29
N LYS A 369 35.32 -142.85 102.56
CA LYS A 369 36.73 -142.40 102.71
C LYS A 369 36.69 -140.86 103.01
N PRO A 370 37.79 -140.15 103.32
CA PRO A 370 38.34 -140.09 104.68
C PRO A 370 38.63 -138.65 105.20
N LYS A 371 38.97 -138.55 106.49
CA LYS A 371 39.48 -137.36 107.22
C LYS A 371 38.39 -136.31 107.52
N LYS A 372 38.43 -135.61 108.67
CA LYS A 372 39.29 -135.77 109.86
C LYS A 372 38.45 -136.34 111.00
#